data_AF-A0A419T7F1-F1
#
_entry.id   AF-A0A419T7F1-F1
#
_cell.length_a   1.000
_cell.length_b   1.000
_cell.length_c   1.000
_cell.angle_alpha   90.00
_cell.angle_beta   90.00
_cell.angle_gamma   90.00
#
_symmetry.space_group_name_H-M   'P 1'
#
loop_
_entity.id
_entity.type
_entity.pdbx_description
1 polymer ?
#
loop_
_entity_poly.entity_id
_entity_poly.type
_entity_poly.pdbx_seq_one_letter_code
_entity_poly.pdbx_strand_id
1 'polypeptide(L)'
;MARNLEDDLRDMIKTELDSTEPDMDEEQRLLEIHKKCNQRSGHMKFRRNKLAVTLTAIAFITVLGTVTAVAAGKITNLVSSSYSKDDIHSIEELRKQASDQMKASPKIIETFSNGLKFQLGYISQVKGMDENSNQVIAYPETYASFGDNGQVTLASHVHQEALAEESNLESNQESYQGITLKAMKQQYLMLPGDAVASDADLKLEKEGKLAISYGSTKEERKEFKTISWSEEGIDYLLFTFEDVKLDALSGMAKEVIDMK
;
A
#
# COMPACT_ATOMS: atom_id res chain seq x y z
N MET A 1 27.85 -42.38 -14.36
CA MET A 1 26.97 -41.52 -13.54
C MET A 1 26.62 -40.31 -14.38
N ALA A 2 25.46 -40.34 -15.03
CA ALA A 2 24.96 -39.18 -15.77
C ALA A 2 24.31 -38.23 -14.76
N ARG A 3 24.77 -36.97 -14.69
CA ARG A 3 24.08 -35.92 -13.93
C ARG A 3 22.71 -35.69 -14.55
N ASN A 4 21.70 -35.52 -13.70
CA ASN A 4 20.34 -35.26 -14.14
C ASN A 4 20.28 -33.84 -14.71
N LEU A 5 19.70 -33.69 -15.90
CA LEU A 5 19.49 -32.40 -16.58
C LEU A 5 18.79 -31.39 -15.67
N GLU A 6 17.97 -31.88 -14.76
CA GLU A 6 17.24 -31.11 -13.76
C GLU A 6 18.14 -30.51 -12.68
N ASP A 7 19.20 -31.24 -12.28
CA ASP A 7 20.20 -30.74 -11.33
C ASP A 7 21.10 -29.69 -11.99
N ASP A 8 21.49 -29.90 -13.25
CA ASP A 8 22.29 -28.95 -14.02
C ASP A 8 21.50 -27.65 -14.30
N LEU A 9 20.19 -27.75 -14.58
CA LEU A 9 19.30 -26.59 -14.72
C LEU A 9 19.15 -25.81 -13.41
N ARG A 10 19.04 -26.52 -12.28
CA ARG A 10 18.88 -25.91 -10.95
C ARG A 10 20.14 -25.15 -10.52
N ASP A 11 21.31 -25.73 -10.78
CA ASP A 11 22.59 -25.09 -10.48
C ASP A 11 22.85 -23.91 -11.43
N MET A 12 22.43 -23.98 -12.70
CA MET A 12 22.47 -22.84 -13.62
C MET A 12 21.58 -21.68 -13.15
N ILE A 13 20.34 -21.97 -12.73
CA ILE A 13 19.40 -20.95 -12.23
C ILE A 13 19.93 -20.33 -10.94
N LYS A 14 20.49 -21.13 -10.02
CA LYS A 14 21.13 -20.62 -8.80
C LYS A 14 22.33 -19.73 -9.10
N THR A 15 23.17 -20.17 -10.04
CA THR A 15 24.37 -19.41 -10.43
C THR A 15 23.99 -18.10 -11.13
N GLU A 16 22.95 -18.10 -11.97
CA GLU A 16 22.42 -16.86 -12.55
C GLU A 16 21.82 -15.95 -11.47
N LEU A 17 21.04 -16.48 -10.51
CA LEU A 17 20.48 -15.71 -9.40
C LEU A 17 21.57 -15.08 -8.52
N ASP A 18 22.61 -15.84 -8.19
CA ASP A 18 23.72 -15.39 -7.33
C ASP A 18 24.70 -14.46 -8.08
N SER A 19 24.76 -14.54 -9.41
CA SER A 19 25.58 -13.65 -10.26
C SER A 19 24.88 -12.36 -10.70
N THR A 20 23.56 -12.28 -10.49
CA THR A 20 22.79 -11.07 -10.77
C THR A 20 22.77 -10.22 -9.51
N GLU A 21 23.82 -9.43 -9.28
CA GLU A 21 23.72 -8.30 -8.35
C GLU A 21 22.77 -7.27 -8.97
N PRO A 22 21.59 -6.99 -8.38
CA PRO A 22 20.85 -5.82 -8.75
C PRO A 22 21.53 -4.64 -8.05
N ASP A 23 22.53 -4.02 -8.68
CA ASP A 23 23.21 -2.81 -8.15
C ASP A 23 22.29 -1.57 -8.07
N MET A 24 20.98 -1.77 -8.09
CA MET A 24 19.96 -0.78 -7.74
C MET A 24 18.92 -1.52 -6.90
N ASP A 25 18.79 -1.09 -5.64
CA ASP A 25 17.74 -1.57 -4.73
C ASP A 25 16.36 -1.47 -5.42
N GLU A 26 15.49 -2.45 -5.22
CA GLU A 26 14.19 -2.52 -5.93
C GLU A 26 13.34 -1.27 -5.66
N GLU A 27 13.45 -0.71 -4.46
CA GLU A 27 12.84 0.58 -4.10
C GLU A 27 13.37 1.74 -4.95
N GLN A 28 14.67 1.77 -5.28
CA GLN A 28 15.23 2.78 -6.17
C GLN A 28 14.74 2.63 -7.60
N ARG A 29 14.56 1.39 -8.09
CA ARG A 29 13.97 1.13 -9.42
C ARG A 29 12.53 1.61 -9.49
N LEU A 30 11.75 1.41 -8.43
CA LEU A 30 10.38 1.88 -8.29
C LEU A 30 10.29 3.41 -8.27
N LEU A 31 11.16 4.06 -7.51
CA LEU A 31 11.29 5.52 -7.52
C LEU A 31 11.61 6.05 -8.93
N GLU A 32 12.51 5.39 -9.65
CA GLU A 32 12.84 5.77 -11.03
C GLU A 32 11.65 5.62 -12.00
N ILE A 33 10.89 4.53 -11.87
CA ILE A 33 9.66 4.31 -12.66
C ILE A 33 8.68 5.45 -12.42
N HIS A 34 8.42 5.76 -11.15
CA HIS A 34 7.48 6.80 -10.78
C HIS A 34 7.93 8.17 -11.27
N LYS A 35 9.23 8.47 -11.11
CA LYS A 35 9.87 9.68 -11.66
C LYS A 35 9.69 9.76 -13.18
N LYS A 36 9.88 8.65 -13.91
CA LYS A 36 9.67 8.59 -15.37
C LYS A 36 8.20 8.80 -15.74
N CYS A 37 7.24 8.27 -14.98
CA CYS A 37 5.81 8.52 -15.18
C CYS A 37 5.42 9.98 -14.93
N ASN A 38 5.89 10.58 -13.83
CA ASN A 38 5.68 12.00 -13.54
C ASN A 38 6.29 12.92 -14.61
N GLN A 39 7.50 12.63 -15.08
CA GLN A 39 8.15 13.38 -16.18
C GLN A 39 7.40 13.24 -17.52
N ARG A 40 6.80 12.07 -17.79
CA ARG A 40 5.99 11.82 -19.00
C ARG A 40 4.68 12.60 -19.03
N SER A 41 4.17 13.03 -17.87
CA SER A 41 2.97 13.91 -17.80
C SER A 41 3.20 15.31 -18.39
N GLY A 42 4.47 15.71 -18.63
CA GLY A 42 4.83 16.97 -19.26
C GLY A 42 5.24 16.87 -20.73
N HIS A 43 5.74 15.73 -21.21
CA HIS A 43 6.33 15.62 -22.55
C HIS A 43 5.95 14.28 -23.23
N MET A 44 4.87 14.32 -23.99
CA MET A 44 4.46 13.24 -24.89
C MET A 44 5.48 13.10 -26.04
N LYS A 45 6.32 12.05 -26.02
CA LYS A 45 6.82 11.31 -27.19
C LYS A 45 7.86 10.23 -26.82
N PHE A 46 7.49 8.98 -27.14
CA PHE A 46 8.30 7.96 -27.84
C PHE A 46 8.92 6.74 -27.12
N ARG A 47 8.66 5.61 -27.82
CA ARG A 47 9.35 4.30 -27.97
C ARG A 47 9.34 3.30 -26.80
N ARG A 48 8.44 2.31 -26.99
CA ARG A 48 8.42 0.98 -26.36
C ARG A 48 9.76 0.26 -26.59
N ASN A 49 10.54 0.08 -25.52
CA ASN A 49 11.56 -0.96 -25.45
C ASN A 49 11.09 -1.96 -24.40
N LYS A 50 10.96 -3.22 -24.80
CA LYS A 50 10.56 -4.34 -23.95
C LYS A 50 11.69 -4.64 -22.96
N LEU A 51 11.46 -4.41 -21.67
CA LEU A 51 12.24 -5.02 -20.59
C LEU A 51 11.25 -5.85 -19.78
N ALA A 52 11.21 -7.15 -20.11
CA ALA A 52 10.53 -8.14 -19.30
C ALA A 52 11.33 -8.31 -18.01
N VAL A 53 10.90 -7.63 -16.95
CA VAL A 53 11.37 -7.89 -15.59
C VAL A 53 10.26 -8.68 -14.91
N THR A 54 10.55 -9.95 -14.62
CA THR A 54 9.71 -10.84 -13.84
C THR A 54 9.66 -10.30 -12.41
N LEU A 55 8.69 -9.43 -12.12
CA LEU A 55 8.58 -8.78 -10.81
C LEU A 55 7.63 -9.58 -9.93
N THR A 56 8.17 -10.14 -8.86
CA THR A 56 7.41 -10.62 -7.71
C THR A 56 6.60 -9.42 -7.17
N ALA A 57 5.30 -9.61 -6.95
CA ALA A 57 4.34 -8.54 -6.74
C ALA A 57 4.73 -7.60 -5.58
N ILE A 58 4.83 -6.30 -5.86
CA ILE A 58 5.02 -5.24 -4.86
C ILE A 58 3.79 -4.33 -4.97
N ALA A 59 2.93 -4.33 -3.96
CA ALA A 59 1.71 -3.52 -3.97
C ALA A 59 2.01 -2.11 -3.43
N PHE A 60 1.92 -1.09 -4.28
CA PHE A 60 1.80 0.29 -3.81
C PHE A 60 0.37 0.51 -3.33
N ILE A 61 0.17 0.61 -2.02
CA ILE A 61 -1.03 1.20 -1.46
C ILE A 61 -0.70 2.67 -1.24
N THR A 62 -1.07 3.51 -2.20
CA THR A 62 -1.12 4.95 -1.94
C THR A 62 -2.34 5.18 -1.05
N VAL A 63 -2.14 5.28 0.27
CA VAL A 63 -3.18 5.82 1.14
C VAL A 63 -3.37 7.28 0.73
N LEU A 64 -4.59 7.57 0.30
CA LEU A 64 -4.97 8.75 -0.48
C LEU A 64 -4.97 10.01 0.37
N GLY A 65 -4.25 11.04 -0.07
CA GLY A 65 -4.38 12.40 0.45
C GLY A 65 -3.60 13.37 -0.42
N THR A 66 -4.20 14.50 -0.80
CA THR A 66 -3.40 15.63 -1.30
C THR A 66 -2.60 16.17 -0.14
N VAL A 67 -1.32 15.82 -0.07
CA VAL A 67 -0.43 16.23 1.00
C VAL A 67 -0.19 17.74 0.91
N THR A 68 -0.41 18.43 2.03
CA THR A 68 -0.05 19.84 2.22
C THR A 68 1.47 20.00 2.25
N ALA A 69 1.97 21.17 1.83
CA ALA A 69 3.38 21.47 1.93
C ALA A 69 3.79 21.52 3.41
N VAL A 70 4.49 20.49 3.90
CA VAL A 70 5.11 20.54 5.21
C VAL A 70 6.41 21.33 5.18
N ALA A 71 6.87 21.79 6.35
CA ALA A 71 8.18 22.43 6.51
C ALA A 71 9.35 21.57 5.96
N ALA A 72 9.16 20.26 5.85
CA ALA A 72 10.11 19.30 5.29
C ALA A 72 10.03 19.13 3.75
N GLY A 73 9.10 19.82 3.07
CA GLY A 73 8.86 19.71 1.62
C GLY A 73 7.54 19.00 1.29
N LYS A 74 6.93 19.34 0.15
CA LYS A 74 5.66 18.73 -0.29
C LYS A 74 5.90 17.25 -0.64
N ILE A 75 5.24 16.34 0.07
CA ILE A 75 5.20 14.93 -0.33
C ILE A 75 4.34 14.84 -1.60
N THR A 76 4.90 14.24 -2.63
CA THR A 76 4.17 14.00 -3.89
C THR A 76 3.75 12.55 -4.01
N ASN A 77 4.50 11.61 -3.40
CA ASN A 77 4.26 10.17 -3.54
C ASN A 77 4.60 9.43 -2.24
N LEU A 78 3.90 8.32 -2.00
CA LEU A 78 4.22 7.35 -0.96
C LEU A 78 4.73 6.07 -1.59
N VAL A 79 5.79 5.50 -1.02
CA VAL A 79 6.37 4.23 -1.43
C VAL A 79 6.39 3.30 -0.24
N SER A 80 5.88 2.10 -0.42
CA SER A 80 5.95 1.02 0.55
C SER A 80 6.28 -0.28 -0.19
N SER A 81 6.96 -1.18 0.50
CA SER A 81 7.32 -2.49 -0.01
C SER A 81 6.91 -3.56 1.00
N SER A 82 6.50 -4.72 0.48
CA SER A 82 6.16 -5.88 1.30
C SER A 82 6.65 -7.12 0.57
N TYR A 83 7.32 -8.02 1.27
CA TYR A 83 7.75 -9.30 0.72
C TYR A 83 7.05 -10.42 1.47
N SER A 84 6.65 -11.48 0.76
CA SER A 84 5.99 -12.64 1.39
C SER A 84 6.83 -13.33 2.47
N LYS A 85 8.16 -13.12 2.48
CA LYS A 85 9.06 -13.60 3.54
C LYS A 85 8.88 -12.85 4.86
N ASP A 86 8.29 -11.65 4.81
CA ASP A 86 8.03 -10.78 5.96
C ASP A 86 6.61 -10.98 6.49
N ASP A 87 5.87 -11.97 5.97
CA ASP A 87 4.53 -12.33 6.41
C ASP A 87 4.57 -12.91 7.84
N ILE A 88 3.76 -12.31 8.71
CA ILE A 88 3.57 -12.68 10.10
C ILE A 88 2.19 -13.34 10.22
N HIS A 89 2.17 -14.65 10.51
CA HIS A 89 0.94 -15.42 10.67
C HIS A 89 0.43 -15.51 12.12
N SER A 90 1.19 -14.99 13.08
CA SER A 90 0.78 -14.88 14.48
C SER A 90 0.35 -13.47 14.80
N ILE A 91 -0.89 -13.30 15.27
CA ILE A 91 -1.38 -11.98 15.66
C ILE A 91 -0.62 -11.41 16.87
N GLU A 92 -0.19 -12.26 17.80
CA GLU A 92 0.60 -11.84 18.96
C GLU A 92 1.97 -11.30 18.51
N GLU A 93 2.57 -11.95 17.53
CA GLU A 93 3.83 -11.50 16.94
C GLU A 93 3.67 -10.18 16.20
N LEU A 94 2.61 -10.04 15.39
CA LEU A 94 2.33 -8.79 14.68
C LEU A 94 2.12 -7.64 15.65
N ARG A 95 1.32 -7.82 16.70
CA ARG A 95 1.10 -6.79 17.75
C ARG A 95 2.40 -6.43 18.46
N LYS A 96 3.23 -7.42 18.78
CA LYS A 96 4.54 -7.20 19.44
C LYS A 96 5.49 -6.40 18.55
N GLN A 97 5.63 -6.80 17.28
CA GLN A 97 6.51 -6.11 16.34
C GLN A 97 5.98 -4.71 16.02
N ALA A 98 4.66 -4.54 15.88
CA ALA A 98 4.03 -3.24 15.70
C ALA A 98 4.37 -2.32 16.87
N SER A 99 4.17 -2.79 18.10
CA SER A 99 4.48 -2.04 19.32
C SER A 99 5.94 -1.59 19.39
N ASP A 100 6.86 -2.48 19.06
CA ASP A 100 8.29 -2.16 19.08
C ASP A 100 8.70 -1.21 17.96
N GLN A 101 8.25 -1.42 16.72
CA GLN A 101 8.68 -0.61 15.58
C GLN A 101 8.03 0.78 15.59
N MET A 102 6.73 0.86 15.91
CA MET A 102 5.98 2.13 15.94
C MET A 102 6.21 2.92 17.22
N LYS A 103 6.71 2.29 18.30
CA LYS A 103 6.74 2.86 19.65
C LYS A 103 5.34 3.30 20.13
N ALA A 104 4.31 2.63 19.63
CA ALA A 104 2.89 2.82 19.92
C ALA A 104 2.18 1.47 19.76
N SER A 105 1.06 1.24 20.45
CA SER A 105 0.39 -0.07 20.44
C SER A 105 -0.90 -0.02 19.61
N PRO A 106 -0.86 -0.22 18.28
CA PRO A 106 -2.06 -0.20 17.47
C PRO A 106 -3.00 -1.35 17.84
N LYS A 107 -4.30 -1.07 17.80
CA LYS A 107 -5.36 -2.07 17.97
C LYS A 107 -5.44 -2.91 16.70
N ILE A 108 -5.12 -4.20 16.83
CA ILE A 108 -5.22 -5.18 15.74
C ILE A 108 -6.09 -6.31 16.24
N ILE A 109 -7.31 -6.42 15.73
CA ILE A 109 -8.29 -7.44 16.15
C ILE A 109 -7.92 -8.82 15.60
N GLU A 110 -8.28 -9.89 16.31
CA GLU A 110 -8.03 -11.28 15.85
C GLU A 110 -9.16 -11.84 15.00
N THR A 111 -10.39 -11.52 15.38
CA THR A 111 -11.59 -12.02 14.69
C THR A 111 -12.69 -10.98 14.84
N PHE A 112 -13.30 -10.63 13.72
CA PHE A 112 -14.50 -9.80 13.67
C PHE A 112 -15.75 -10.63 13.97
N SER A 113 -16.80 -9.96 14.45
CA SER A 113 -18.09 -10.56 14.79
C SER A 113 -18.76 -11.26 13.59
N ASN A 114 -18.44 -10.83 12.36
CA ASN A 114 -18.91 -11.45 11.12
C ASN A 114 -18.15 -12.73 10.73
N GLY A 115 -17.17 -13.17 11.53
CA GLY A 115 -16.40 -14.38 11.33
C GLY A 115 -15.09 -14.21 10.56
N LEU A 116 -14.78 -13.01 10.07
CA LEU A 116 -13.48 -12.74 9.43
C LEU A 116 -12.35 -12.80 10.46
N LYS A 117 -11.39 -13.68 10.20
CA LYS A 117 -10.24 -13.92 11.08
C LYS A 117 -8.96 -13.37 10.46
N PHE A 118 -8.05 -12.92 11.32
CA PHE A 118 -6.68 -12.62 10.95
C PHE A 118 -6.04 -13.82 10.22
N GLN A 119 -5.38 -13.56 9.11
CA GLN A 119 -4.70 -14.59 8.30
C GLN A 119 -3.19 -14.35 8.23
N LEU A 120 -2.82 -13.11 7.94
CA LEU A 120 -1.44 -12.67 7.81
C LEU A 120 -1.37 -11.17 8.06
N GLY A 121 -0.19 -10.71 8.48
CA GLY A 121 0.13 -9.30 8.47
C GLY A 121 1.60 -9.07 8.24
N TYR A 122 1.98 -7.83 8.03
CA TYR A 122 3.36 -7.42 7.86
C TYR A 122 3.52 -5.97 8.32
N ILE A 123 4.76 -5.53 8.46
CA ILE A 123 5.09 -4.14 8.77
C ILE A 123 5.94 -3.61 7.62
N SER A 124 5.47 -2.55 6.97
CA SER A 124 6.19 -1.89 5.90
C SER A 124 6.79 -0.58 6.39
N GLN A 125 7.96 -0.21 5.87
CA GLN A 125 8.51 1.14 6.03
C GLN A 125 7.99 2.01 4.90
N VAL A 126 6.97 2.82 5.20
CA VAL A 126 6.40 3.76 4.24
C VAL A 126 7.30 4.98 4.15
N LYS A 127 7.65 5.37 2.92
CA LYS A 127 8.48 6.54 2.61
C LYS A 127 7.67 7.56 1.83
N GLY A 128 7.60 8.79 2.35
CA GLY A 128 7.06 9.93 1.61
C GLY A 128 8.16 10.63 0.84
N MET A 129 7.94 10.84 -0.46
CA MET A 129 8.92 11.36 -1.40
C MET A 129 8.47 12.70 -1.98
N ASP A 130 9.39 13.64 -2.15
CA ASP A 130 9.14 14.89 -2.89
C ASP A 130 9.11 14.67 -4.41
N GLU A 131 8.88 15.74 -5.17
CA GLU A 131 8.84 15.73 -6.65
C GLU A 131 10.17 15.28 -7.30
N ASN A 132 11.28 15.42 -6.57
CA ASN A 132 12.62 15.07 -7.02
C ASN A 132 13.02 13.65 -6.59
N SER A 133 12.12 12.93 -5.93
CA SER A 133 12.36 11.61 -5.33
C SER A 133 13.35 11.64 -4.17
N ASN A 134 13.40 12.75 -3.42
CA ASN A 134 14.06 12.78 -2.12
C ASN A 134 13.07 12.33 -1.04
N GLN A 135 13.56 11.54 -0.08
CA GLN A 135 12.76 11.12 1.06
C GLN A 135 12.53 12.30 2.01
N VAL A 136 11.26 12.64 2.25
CA VAL A 136 10.81 13.69 3.17
C VAL A 136 10.46 13.09 4.54
N ILE A 137 9.88 11.89 4.55
CA ILE A 137 9.46 11.19 5.76
C ILE A 137 9.60 9.68 5.57
N ALA A 138 9.80 8.95 6.67
CA ALA A 138 9.64 7.51 6.71
C ALA A 138 9.00 7.10 8.05
N TYR A 139 8.09 6.14 8.00
CA TYR A 139 7.42 5.62 9.18
C TYR A 139 6.98 4.15 8.98
N PRO A 140 6.97 3.35 10.05
CA PRO A 140 6.38 2.02 10.01
C PRO A 140 4.85 2.10 9.87
N GLU A 141 4.30 1.26 9.02
CA GLU A 141 2.86 1.01 8.90
C GLU A 141 2.60 -0.49 8.97
N THR A 142 1.64 -0.90 9.81
CA THR A 142 1.24 -2.29 9.93
C THR A 142 0.10 -2.56 8.97
N TYR A 143 0.06 -3.78 8.46
CA TYR A 143 -1.02 -4.28 7.63
C TYR A 143 -1.46 -5.62 8.21
N ALA A 144 -2.75 -5.76 8.52
CA ALA A 144 -3.37 -6.99 8.98
C ALA A 144 -4.49 -7.38 8.03
N SER A 145 -4.38 -8.56 7.41
CA SER A 145 -5.32 -9.06 6.41
C SER A 145 -6.26 -10.11 7.01
N PHE A 146 -7.53 -10.00 6.66
CA PHE A 146 -8.64 -10.77 7.22
C PHE A 146 -9.43 -11.50 6.14
N GLY A 147 -9.84 -12.73 6.45
CA GLY A 147 -10.58 -13.60 5.53
C GLY A 147 -9.71 -14.23 4.45
N ASP A 148 -10.28 -15.21 3.75
CA ASP A 148 -9.58 -15.93 2.69
C ASP A 148 -9.11 -14.95 1.60
N ASN A 149 -7.83 -15.04 1.24
CA ASN A 149 -7.15 -14.15 0.29
C ASN A 149 -7.10 -12.66 0.66
N GLY A 150 -7.27 -12.29 1.94
CA GLY A 150 -7.14 -10.90 2.39
C GLY A 150 -8.29 -10.01 1.94
N GLN A 151 -9.53 -10.48 2.15
CA GLN A 151 -10.75 -9.77 1.78
C GLN A 151 -10.83 -8.35 2.36
N VAL A 152 -10.38 -8.17 3.61
CA VAL A 152 -10.31 -6.86 4.27
C VAL A 152 -8.93 -6.70 4.89
N THR A 153 -8.38 -5.50 4.80
CA THR A 153 -7.10 -5.17 5.42
C THR A 153 -7.27 -3.99 6.36
N LEU A 154 -6.71 -4.11 7.57
CA LEU A 154 -6.53 -3.02 8.52
C LEU A 154 -5.09 -2.54 8.42
N ALA A 155 -4.89 -1.30 7.99
CA ALA A 155 -3.63 -0.62 8.11
C ALA A 155 -3.64 0.34 9.31
N SER A 156 -2.49 0.52 9.96
CA SER A 156 -2.35 1.53 11.00
C SER A 156 -0.93 2.07 11.09
N HIS A 157 -0.79 3.34 11.43
CA HIS A 157 0.49 3.98 11.68
C HIS A 157 0.37 5.09 12.72
N VAL A 158 1.47 5.46 13.36
CA VAL A 158 1.49 6.65 14.23
C VAL A 158 1.18 7.88 13.40
N HIS A 159 0.30 8.74 13.92
CA HIS A 159 -0.18 9.93 13.24
C HIS A 159 0.97 10.79 12.72
N GLN A 160 0.89 11.17 11.45
CA GLN A 160 1.88 12.03 10.81
C GLN A 160 1.18 13.31 10.36
N GLU A 161 1.53 14.45 10.98
CA GLU A 161 1.02 15.77 10.55
C GLU A 161 1.30 16.02 9.06
N ALA A 162 2.41 15.47 8.55
CA ALA A 162 2.79 15.57 7.15
C ALA A 162 1.89 14.83 6.17
N LEU A 163 1.02 13.96 6.65
CA LEU A 163 0.08 13.20 5.83
C LEU A 163 -1.38 13.62 6.04
N ALA A 164 -1.62 14.62 6.90
CA ALA A 164 -2.97 15.10 7.17
C ALA A 164 -3.67 15.51 5.85
N GLU A 165 -4.74 14.79 5.51
CA GLU A 165 -5.43 14.92 4.23
C GLU A 165 -6.24 16.22 4.15
N GLU A 166 -6.10 16.95 3.04
CA GLU A 166 -7.16 17.82 2.51
C GLU A 166 -7.87 17.14 1.33
N SER A 167 -8.58 16.01 1.55
CA SER A 167 -9.29 15.37 0.44
C SER A 167 -10.54 16.16 0.04
N ASN A 168 -10.67 16.53 -1.24
CA ASN A 168 -11.92 17.08 -1.80
C ASN A 168 -12.95 15.99 -2.16
N LEU A 169 -12.68 14.74 -1.82
CA LEU A 169 -13.58 13.63 -2.07
C LEU A 169 -14.76 13.68 -1.11
N GLU A 170 -15.96 13.46 -1.65
CA GLU A 170 -17.14 13.27 -0.82
C GLU A 170 -16.94 12.04 0.06
N SER A 171 -16.78 12.30 1.35
CA SER A 171 -16.72 11.27 2.38
C SER A 171 -17.94 11.37 3.27
N ASN A 172 -18.58 10.25 3.55
CA ASN A 172 -19.60 10.20 4.59
C ASN A 172 -18.89 10.14 5.93
N GLN A 173 -19.26 11.04 6.85
CA GLN A 173 -18.71 11.05 8.20
C GLN A 173 -19.77 10.59 9.19
N GLU A 174 -19.35 9.79 10.15
CA GLU A 174 -20.13 9.47 11.33
C GLU A 174 -19.26 9.56 12.58
N SER A 175 -19.89 9.80 13.74
CA SER A 175 -19.20 9.83 15.02
C SER A 175 -19.57 8.59 15.82
N TYR A 176 -18.59 7.89 16.36
CA TYR A 176 -18.76 6.75 17.27
C TYR A 176 -17.84 6.92 18.47
N GLN A 177 -18.42 6.94 19.68
CA GLN A 177 -17.68 7.18 20.93
C GLN A 177 -16.76 8.43 20.94
N GLY A 178 -17.16 9.47 20.19
CA GLY A 178 -16.36 10.69 20.05
C GLY A 178 -15.23 10.62 19.01
N ILE A 179 -15.03 9.47 18.37
CA ILE A 179 -14.12 9.26 17.25
C ILE A 179 -14.89 9.50 15.95
N THR A 180 -14.29 10.26 15.04
CA THR A 180 -14.87 10.51 13.71
C THR A 180 -14.40 9.44 12.73
N LEU A 181 -15.34 8.70 12.16
CA LEU A 181 -15.10 7.74 11.09
C LEU A 181 -15.42 8.40 9.75
N LYS A 182 -14.50 8.28 8.80
CA LYS A 182 -14.63 8.79 7.44
C LYS A 182 -14.73 7.63 6.47
N ALA A 183 -15.89 7.49 5.83
CA ALA A 183 -16.15 6.49 4.82
C ALA A 183 -15.98 7.07 3.42
N MET A 184 -15.24 6.36 2.56
CA MET A 184 -14.96 6.78 1.20
C MET A 184 -15.09 5.62 0.21
N LYS A 185 -15.47 5.95 -1.02
CA LYS A 185 -15.34 5.08 -2.19
C LYS A 185 -14.56 5.79 -3.27
N GLN A 186 -13.68 5.08 -3.94
CA GLN A 186 -12.93 5.63 -5.07
C GLN A 186 -12.65 4.56 -6.11
N GLN A 187 -12.64 4.95 -7.39
CA GLN A 187 -12.15 4.06 -8.45
C GLN A 187 -10.63 3.93 -8.33
N TYR A 188 -10.11 2.73 -8.48
CA TYR A 188 -8.70 2.43 -8.28
C TYR A 188 -8.16 1.65 -9.46
N LEU A 189 -7.03 2.10 -10.01
CA LEU A 189 -6.31 1.48 -11.11
C LEU A 189 -4.93 1.02 -10.61
N MET A 190 -4.71 -0.29 -10.62
CA MET A 190 -3.41 -0.89 -10.34
C MET A 190 -2.73 -1.22 -11.65
N LEU A 191 -1.50 -0.74 -11.84
CA LEU A 191 -0.71 -0.93 -13.04
C LEU A 191 0.58 -1.72 -12.76
N PRO A 192 1.09 -2.49 -13.73
CA PRO A 192 2.45 -3.00 -13.66
C PRO A 192 3.49 -1.89 -13.55
N GLY A 193 4.64 -2.19 -12.94
CA GLY A 193 5.69 -1.20 -12.73
C GLY A 193 6.17 -0.53 -14.03
N ASP A 194 6.24 -1.24 -15.15
CA ASP A 194 6.67 -0.67 -16.44
C ASP A 194 5.53 -0.08 -17.29
N ALA A 195 4.29 -0.15 -16.81
CA ALA A 195 3.12 0.34 -17.54
C ALA A 195 3.01 1.86 -17.49
N VAL A 196 2.28 2.41 -18.46
CA VAL A 196 2.04 3.86 -18.59
C VAL A 196 0.54 4.09 -18.53
N ALA A 197 0.09 4.86 -17.54
CA ALA A 197 -1.31 5.27 -17.43
C ALA A 197 -1.75 6.02 -18.70
N SER A 198 -3.00 5.84 -19.11
CA SER A 198 -3.55 6.55 -20.27
C SER A 198 -3.78 8.03 -19.97
N ASP A 199 -3.80 8.89 -20.99
CA ASP A 199 -4.13 10.32 -20.80
C ASP A 199 -5.51 10.53 -20.16
N ALA A 200 -6.45 9.62 -20.42
CA ALA A 200 -7.77 9.64 -19.80
C ALA A 200 -7.70 9.31 -18.30
N ASP A 201 -6.92 8.30 -17.92
CA ASP A 201 -6.72 7.93 -16.50
C ASP A 201 -5.98 9.03 -15.74
N LEU A 202 -4.92 9.60 -16.32
CA LEU A 202 -4.19 10.73 -15.73
C LEU A 202 -5.09 11.97 -15.53
N LYS A 203 -6.07 12.17 -16.41
CA LYS A 203 -7.07 13.23 -16.23
C LYS A 203 -7.99 12.93 -15.06
N LEU A 204 -8.48 11.70 -14.93
CA LEU A 204 -9.33 11.28 -13.81
C LEU A 204 -8.58 11.36 -12.47
N GLU A 205 -7.30 10.99 -12.46
CA GLU A 205 -6.42 11.10 -11.29
C GLU A 205 -6.25 12.56 -10.85
N LYS A 206 -5.96 13.47 -11.79
CA LYS A 206 -5.87 14.92 -11.51
C LYS A 206 -7.19 15.51 -11.02
N GLU A 207 -8.32 14.97 -11.46
CA GLU A 207 -9.65 15.34 -10.97
C GLU A 207 -10.02 14.68 -9.62
N GLY A 208 -9.14 13.84 -9.06
CA GLY A 208 -9.36 13.09 -7.83
C GLY A 208 -10.35 11.92 -7.97
N LYS A 209 -10.81 11.58 -9.18
CA LYS A 209 -11.83 10.56 -9.43
C LYS A 209 -11.27 9.14 -9.54
N LEU A 210 -9.96 9.01 -9.74
CA LEU A 210 -9.24 7.74 -9.90
C LEU A 210 -7.96 7.77 -9.07
N ALA A 211 -7.74 6.74 -8.25
CA ALA A 211 -6.43 6.46 -7.67
C ALA A 211 -5.65 5.61 -8.67
N ILE A 212 -4.38 5.92 -8.90
CA ILE A 212 -3.49 5.07 -9.69
C ILE A 212 -2.34 4.63 -8.81
N SER A 213 -2.07 3.33 -8.79
CA SER A 213 -0.84 2.80 -8.19
C SER A 213 -0.15 1.82 -9.12
N TYR A 214 1.14 1.59 -8.87
CA TYR A 214 1.99 0.76 -9.70
C TYR A 214 2.39 -0.52 -8.94
N GLY A 215 3.07 -1.45 -9.60
CA GLY A 215 3.64 -2.66 -9.00
C GLY A 215 2.76 -3.92 -9.01
N SER A 216 1.54 -3.86 -9.59
CA SER A 216 0.74 -5.07 -9.81
C SER A 216 1.32 -5.96 -10.91
N THR A 217 0.91 -7.22 -10.98
CA THR A 217 1.36 -8.14 -12.06
C THR A 217 0.66 -7.86 -13.40
N LYS A 218 -0.52 -7.23 -13.35
CA LYS A 218 -1.35 -6.88 -14.50
C LYS A 218 -2.17 -5.64 -14.18
N GLU A 219 -2.72 -5.01 -15.22
CA GLU A 219 -3.68 -3.93 -15.03
C GLU A 219 -4.96 -4.45 -14.35
N GLU A 220 -5.36 -3.82 -13.25
CA GLU A 220 -6.61 -4.13 -12.55
C GLU A 220 -7.36 -2.84 -12.21
N ARG A 221 -8.67 -2.84 -12.47
CA ARG A 221 -9.58 -1.75 -12.09
C ARG A 221 -10.54 -2.26 -11.03
N LYS A 222 -10.57 -1.60 -9.87
CA LYS A 222 -11.36 -2.01 -8.71
C LYS A 222 -12.02 -0.79 -8.07
N GLU A 223 -13.09 -1.02 -7.31
CA GLU A 223 -13.62 -0.03 -6.39
C GLU A 223 -12.91 -0.20 -5.04
N PHE A 224 -12.23 0.85 -4.60
CA PHE A 224 -11.59 0.91 -3.30
C PHE A 224 -12.55 1.52 -2.29
N LYS A 225 -12.85 0.77 -1.23
CA LYS A 225 -13.73 1.19 -0.14
C LYS A 225 -12.93 1.28 1.14
N THR A 226 -13.06 2.39 1.85
CA THR A 226 -12.30 2.65 3.07
C THR A 226 -13.17 3.21 4.19
N ILE A 227 -12.76 2.90 5.41
CA ILE A 227 -13.14 3.59 6.64
C ILE A 227 -11.85 4.01 7.32
N SER A 228 -11.63 5.31 7.51
CA SER A 228 -10.49 5.83 8.26
C SER A 228 -10.94 6.53 9.54
N TRP A 229 -10.10 6.46 10.56
CA TRP A 229 -10.27 7.18 11.82
C TRP A 229 -8.91 7.36 12.50
N SER A 230 -8.86 8.28 13.45
CA SER A 230 -7.68 8.51 14.27
C SER A 230 -8.08 8.40 15.74
N GLU A 231 -7.30 7.64 16.52
CA GLU A 231 -7.47 7.53 17.96
C GLU A 231 -6.11 7.38 18.64
N GLU A 232 -5.93 8.02 19.79
CA GLU A 232 -4.71 7.90 20.63
C GLU A 232 -3.39 8.17 19.88
N GLY A 233 -3.42 9.03 18.85
CA GLY A 233 -2.24 9.36 18.05
C GLY A 233 -1.87 8.28 17.02
N ILE A 234 -2.78 7.36 16.71
CA ILE A 234 -2.64 6.35 15.66
C ILE A 234 -3.74 6.59 14.62
N ASP A 235 -3.35 6.62 13.36
CA ASP A 235 -4.27 6.65 12.23
C ASP A 235 -4.53 5.21 11.78
N TYR A 236 -5.80 4.91 11.52
CA TYR A 236 -6.25 3.61 11.07
C TYR A 236 -6.96 3.74 9.72
N LEU A 237 -6.77 2.74 8.87
CA LEU A 237 -7.44 2.60 7.60
C LEU A 237 -7.91 1.15 7.43
N LEU A 238 -9.21 0.93 7.52
CA LEU A 238 -9.81 -0.34 7.15
C LEU A 238 -10.27 -0.26 5.70
N PHE A 239 -9.78 -1.15 4.85
CA PHE A 239 -10.07 -1.09 3.42
C PHE A 239 -10.29 -2.46 2.77
N THR A 240 -10.88 -2.42 1.58
CA THR A 240 -11.11 -3.60 0.73
C THR A 240 -11.25 -3.20 -0.72
N PHE A 241 -10.85 -4.13 -1.60
CA PHE A 241 -11.15 -4.09 -3.03
C PHE A 241 -12.22 -5.12 -3.43
N GLU A 242 -12.70 -5.91 -2.47
CA GLU A 242 -13.70 -6.97 -2.66
C GLU A 242 -15.12 -6.43 -2.49
N ASP A 243 -16.14 -7.25 -2.78
CA ASP A 243 -17.56 -6.87 -2.63
C ASP A 243 -18.05 -6.89 -1.18
N VAL A 244 -17.43 -6.05 -0.33
CA VAL A 244 -17.85 -5.77 1.05
C VAL A 244 -18.58 -4.43 1.11
N LYS A 245 -19.73 -4.38 1.79
CA LYS A 245 -20.52 -3.13 1.93
C LYS A 245 -19.81 -2.16 2.89
N LEU A 246 -19.93 -0.85 2.64
CA LEU A 246 -19.39 0.18 3.54
C LEU A 246 -19.95 0.07 4.97
N ASP A 247 -21.24 -0.23 5.12
CA ASP A 247 -21.85 -0.40 6.45
C ASP A 247 -21.20 -1.57 7.23
N ALA A 248 -20.80 -2.63 6.51
CA ALA A 248 -20.09 -3.75 7.12
C ALA A 248 -18.66 -3.34 7.55
N LEU A 249 -17.94 -2.60 6.70
CA LEU A 249 -16.64 -2.03 7.06
C LEU A 249 -16.73 -1.05 8.24
N SER A 250 -17.76 -0.21 8.30
CA SER A 250 -18.02 0.70 9.43
C SER A 250 -18.26 -0.09 10.71
N GLY A 251 -19.05 -1.16 10.66
CA GLY A 251 -19.22 -2.08 11.79
C GLY A 251 -17.89 -2.68 12.27
N MET A 252 -17.05 -3.13 11.34
CA MET A 252 -15.71 -3.66 11.64
C MET A 252 -14.80 -2.60 12.27
N ALA A 253 -14.80 -1.36 11.77
CA ALA A 253 -14.02 -0.26 12.37
C ALA A 253 -14.46 0.01 13.83
N LYS A 254 -15.77 -0.02 14.10
CA LYS A 254 -16.32 0.11 15.47
C LYS A 254 -15.86 -1.01 16.39
N GLU A 255 -15.76 -2.25 15.88
CA GLU A 255 -15.19 -3.37 16.65
C GLU A 255 -13.71 -3.16 17.00
N VAL A 256 -12.92 -2.56 16.09
CA VAL A 256 -11.52 -2.20 16.40
C VAL A 256 -11.47 -1.12 17.47
N ILE A 257 -12.30 -0.07 17.37
CA ILE A 257 -12.41 1.00 18.38
C ILE A 257 -12.73 0.40 19.76
N ASP A 258 -13.66 -0.56 19.82
CA ASP A 258 -14.13 -1.20 21.05
C ASP A 258 -13.09 -2.14 21.71
N MET A 259 -11.97 -2.44 21.03
CA MET A 259 -10.88 -3.19 21.64
C MET A 259 -10.27 -2.43 22.81
N LYS A 260 -9.93 -3.16 23.87
CA LYS A 260 -9.34 -2.65 25.12
C LYS A 260 -7.88 -3.04 25.25
#